data_AF-A0A930MQT7-F1
#
_entry.id   AF-A0A930MQT7-F1
#
_cell.length_a   1.000
_cell.length_b   1.000
_cell.length_c   1.000
_cell.angle_alpha   90.00
_cell.angle_beta   90.00
_cell.angle_gamma   90.00
#
_symmetry.space_group_name_H-M   'P 1'
#
loop_
_entity.id
_entity.type
_entity.pdbx_description
1 polymer ?
#
loop_
_entity_poly.entity_id
_entity_poly.type
_entity_poly.pdbx_seq_one_letter_code
_entity_poly.pdbx_strand_id
1 'polypeptide(L)'
;VKEIQAKCQKNGSKFDEIIIDGTVNFLAGTPLEKYVTIIAKADGLIPSVSAASIIAKVARDKFMAEQDDVYPGYDFSSHVGYGVVKHRAAIDNLGVTPLHRLSFAPLVKYANVEANSQNASDDRKSKNQQKDTTRQIGDKGEQAAADWLVADGHEIIERNWRTRYCEIDIVSKKDNVLYFTEVKYRKNDNFGDGLAAITNKKQQQMRFAAEIFIVKNAQYESCDMQMLAISVDGNPPVVEECVVLE
;
A
#
# COMPACT_ATOMS: atom_id res chain seq x y z
N VAL A 1 11.06 -15.49 -20.28
CA VAL A 1 10.18 -16.57 -20.82
C VAL A 1 10.94 -17.51 -21.74
N LYS A 2 11.51 -17.04 -22.86
CA LYS A 2 12.23 -17.89 -23.83
C LYS A 2 13.36 -18.76 -23.22
N GLU A 3 14.17 -18.20 -22.32
CA GLU A 3 15.24 -18.95 -21.65
C GLU A 3 14.73 -20.06 -20.70
N ILE A 4 13.64 -19.79 -19.99
CA ILE A 4 13.00 -20.77 -19.10
C ILE A 4 12.42 -21.90 -19.93
N GLN A 5 11.77 -21.58 -21.05
CA GLN A 5 11.25 -22.58 -22.01
C GLN A 5 12.38 -23.48 -22.54
N ALA A 6 13.53 -22.91 -22.90
CA ALA A 6 14.69 -23.68 -23.35
C ALA A 6 15.25 -24.61 -22.26
N LYS A 7 15.29 -24.16 -20.99
CA LYS A 7 15.70 -25.00 -19.85
C LYS A 7 14.72 -26.16 -19.60
N CYS A 8 13.41 -25.89 -19.64
CA CYS A 8 12.39 -26.93 -19.48
C CYS A 8 12.47 -27.98 -20.60
N GLN A 9 12.66 -27.56 -21.86
CA GLN A 9 12.85 -28.46 -22.99
C GLN A 9 14.11 -29.33 -22.83
N LYS A 10 15.22 -28.75 -22.35
CA LYS A 10 16.47 -29.47 -22.10
C LYS A 10 16.35 -30.52 -20.99
N ASN A 11 15.48 -30.29 -20.01
CA ASN A 11 15.27 -31.23 -18.89
C ASN A 11 14.29 -32.38 -19.24
N GLY A 12 13.70 -32.39 -20.44
CA GLY A 12 12.91 -33.52 -20.96
C GLY A 12 11.70 -33.92 -20.12
N SER A 13 11.28 -33.08 -19.17
CA SER A 13 10.18 -33.40 -18.26
C SER A 13 8.86 -33.26 -18.99
N LYS A 14 8.13 -34.36 -19.13
CA LYS A 14 6.74 -34.32 -19.62
C LYS A 14 5.85 -33.62 -18.60
N PHE A 15 4.97 -32.77 -19.10
CA PHE A 15 3.89 -32.17 -18.34
C PHE A 15 2.65 -32.15 -19.22
N ASP A 16 1.47 -32.32 -18.62
CA ASP A 16 0.19 -32.30 -19.30
C ASP A 16 -0.53 -30.96 -19.12
N GLU A 17 -0.18 -30.22 -18.07
CA GLU A 17 -0.77 -28.93 -17.70
C GLU A 17 0.27 -27.99 -17.07
N ILE A 18 0.10 -26.68 -17.27
CA ILE A 18 0.84 -25.59 -16.64
C ILE A 18 -0.16 -24.72 -15.88
N ILE A 19 -0.04 -24.68 -14.57
CA ILE A 19 -0.92 -23.86 -13.73
C ILE A 19 -0.19 -22.58 -13.34
N ILE A 20 -0.79 -21.43 -13.65
CA ILE A 20 -0.23 -20.11 -13.37
C ILE A 20 -1.09 -19.44 -12.30
N ASP A 21 -0.46 -19.04 -11.19
CA ASP A 21 -1.09 -18.21 -10.18
C ASP A 21 -1.31 -16.78 -10.70
N GLY A 22 -2.54 -16.28 -10.52
CA GLY A 22 -2.91 -14.89 -10.82
C GLY A 22 -4.07 -14.79 -11.80
N THR A 23 -4.08 -13.73 -12.60
CA THR A 23 -5.14 -13.42 -13.57
C THR A 23 -4.64 -13.20 -14.99
N VAL A 24 -3.33 -13.36 -15.21
CA VAL A 24 -2.66 -13.04 -16.49
C VAL A 24 -2.01 -14.28 -17.07
N ASN A 25 -2.25 -14.55 -18.35
CA ASN A 25 -1.57 -15.61 -19.08
C ASN A 25 -0.22 -15.11 -19.60
N PHE A 26 0.85 -15.39 -18.88
CA PHE A 26 2.21 -15.03 -19.31
C PHE A 26 2.73 -15.84 -20.51
N LEU A 27 2.01 -16.88 -20.94
CA LEU A 27 2.37 -17.72 -22.08
C LEU A 27 1.40 -17.54 -23.27
N ALA A 28 0.54 -16.54 -23.24
CA ALA A 28 -0.34 -16.19 -24.36
C ALA A 28 0.48 -15.95 -25.64
N GLY A 29 0.00 -16.49 -26.76
CA GLY A 29 0.67 -16.44 -28.06
C GLY A 29 1.88 -17.38 -28.20
N THR A 30 2.13 -18.27 -27.24
CA THR A 30 3.22 -19.26 -27.32
C THR A 30 2.68 -20.68 -27.56
N PRO A 31 3.49 -21.62 -28.07
CA PRO A 31 3.07 -23.02 -28.23
C PRO A 31 2.64 -23.71 -26.92
N LEU A 32 2.98 -23.13 -25.77
CA LEU A 32 2.62 -23.64 -24.46
C LEU A 32 1.25 -23.18 -23.98
N GLU A 33 0.66 -22.16 -24.61
CA GLU A 33 -0.62 -21.56 -24.21
C GLU A 33 -1.73 -22.61 -24.04
N LYS A 34 -1.75 -23.61 -24.92
CA LYS A 34 -2.75 -24.70 -24.91
C LYS A 34 -2.71 -25.59 -23.67
N TYR A 35 -1.64 -25.51 -22.87
CA TYR A 35 -1.50 -26.26 -21.62
C TYR A 35 -1.76 -25.38 -20.40
N VAL A 36 -2.10 -24.10 -20.56
CA VAL A 36 -2.16 -23.14 -19.45
C VAL A 36 -3.54 -23.06 -18.83
N THR A 37 -3.58 -23.19 -17.52
CA THR A 37 -4.73 -22.87 -16.67
C THR A 37 -4.34 -21.74 -15.72
N ILE A 38 -5.13 -20.66 -15.70
CA ILE A 38 -4.90 -19.50 -14.81
C ILE A 38 -5.86 -19.62 -13.63
N ILE A 39 -5.34 -19.54 -12.41
CA ILE A 39 -6.14 -19.62 -11.19
C ILE A 39 -5.67 -18.52 -10.24
N ALA A 40 -6.60 -17.69 -9.77
CA ALA A 40 -6.28 -16.69 -8.76
C ALA A 40 -6.05 -17.38 -7.40
N LYS A 41 -4.95 -17.06 -6.73
CA LYS A 41 -4.54 -17.67 -5.44
C LYS A 41 -4.27 -19.17 -5.56
N ALA A 42 -3.72 -19.59 -6.70
CA ALA A 42 -3.40 -20.99 -6.97
C ALA A 42 -2.33 -21.53 -6.02
N ASP A 43 -1.45 -20.67 -5.52
CA ASP A 43 -0.44 -20.98 -4.51
C ASP A 43 -1.02 -21.49 -3.18
N GLY A 44 -2.22 -21.03 -2.81
CA GLY A 44 -2.96 -21.50 -1.64
C GLY A 44 -3.88 -22.70 -1.90
N LEU A 45 -4.10 -23.06 -3.16
CA LEU A 45 -5.05 -24.11 -3.56
C LEU A 45 -4.36 -25.36 -4.11
N ILE A 46 -3.18 -25.22 -4.71
CA ILE A 46 -2.54 -26.26 -5.51
C ILE A 46 -1.10 -26.48 -5.00
N PRO A 47 -0.76 -27.69 -4.51
CA PRO A 47 0.56 -27.97 -3.92
C PRO A 47 1.75 -27.70 -4.84
N SER A 48 1.64 -27.99 -6.15
CA SER A 48 2.72 -27.76 -7.11
C SER A 48 2.99 -26.26 -7.33
N VAL A 49 1.94 -25.44 -7.35
CA VAL A 49 2.05 -23.98 -7.45
C VAL A 49 2.61 -23.40 -6.15
N SER A 50 2.19 -23.93 -5.00
CA SER A 50 2.75 -23.59 -3.69
C SER A 50 4.25 -23.88 -3.62
N ALA A 51 4.69 -25.07 -4.08
CA ALA A 51 6.10 -25.41 -4.15
C ALA A 51 6.87 -24.47 -5.09
N ALA A 52 6.29 -24.13 -6.24
CA ALA A 52 6.88 -23.19 -7.18
C ALA A 52 7.03 -21.77 -6.59
N SER A 53 6.04 -21.29 -5.82
CA SER A 53 6.10 -19.96 -5.20
C SER A 53 7.18 -19.88 -4.12
N ILE A 54 7.36 -20.95 -3.32
CA ILE A 54 8.44 -21.07 -2.34
C ILE A 54 9.81 -21.03 -3.03
N ILE A 55 10.00 -21.85 -4.08
CA ILE A 55 11.26 -21.89 -4.83
C ILE A 55 11.58 -20.51 -5.42
N ALA A 56 10.59 -19.86 -6.04
CA ALA A 56 10.75 -18.54 -6.63
C ALA A 56 11.13 -17.48 -5.58
N LYS A 57 10.48 -17.52 -4.41
CA LYS A 57 10.76 -16.60 -3.30
C LYS A 57 12.17 -16.78 -2.76
N VAL A 58 12.58 -18.01 -2.45
CA VAL A 58 13.92 -18.31 -1.92
C VAL A 58 15.00 -17.91 -2.93
N ALA A 59 14.81 -18.23 -4.21
CA ALA A 59 15.75 -17.85 -5.26
C ALA A 59 15.88 -16.33 -5.39
N ARG A 60 14.78 -15.59 -5.34
CA ARG A 60 14.78 -14.13 -5.40
C ARG A 60 15.46 -13.50 -4.19
N ASP A 61 15.13 -13.96 -2.99
CA ASP A 61 15.68 -13.38 -1.76
C ASP A 61 17.20 -13.60 -1.70
N LYS A 62 17.66 -14.79 -2.09
CA LYS A 62 19.09 -15.09 -2.25
C LYS A 62 19.76 -14.15 -3.27
N PHE A 63 19.17 -13.99 -4.45
CA PHE A 63 19.70 -13.09 -5.47
C PHE A 63 19.83 -11.66 -4.94
N MET A 64 18.79 -11.13 -4.29
CA MET A 64 18.82 -9.76 -3.75
C MET A 64 19.83 -9.60 -2.61
N ALA A 65 20.05 -10.63 -1.79
CA ALA A 65 21.12 -10.62 -0.79
C ALA A 65 22.51 -10.54 -1.45
N GLU A 66 22.75 -11.28 -2.54
CA GLU A 66 24.00 -11.18 -3.32
C GLU A 66 24.18 -9.79 -3.96
N GLN A 67 23.08 -9.10 -4.31
CA GLN A 67 23.14 -7.74 -4.84
C GLN A 67 23.51 -6.68 -3.78
N ASP A 68 23.37 -7.00 -2.50
CA ASP A 68 23.73 -6.09 -1.41
C ASP A 68 25.25 -5.85 -1.36
N ASP A 69 26.04 -6.89 -1.65
CA ASP A 69 27.49 -6.78 -1.76
C ASP A 69 27.93 -5.99 -3.01
N VAL A 70 27.16 -6.11 -4.10
CA VAL A 70 27.44 -5.42 -5.37
C VAL A 70 27.06 -3.93 -5.29
N TYR A 71 26.00 -3.61 -4.56
CA TYR A 71 25.46 -2.26 -4.41
C TYR A 71 25.38 -1.89 -2.92
N PRO A 72 26.54 -1.63 -2.28
CA PRO A 72 26.59 -1.33 -0.86
C PRO A 72 25.80 -0.06 -0.53
N GLY A 73 25.13 -0.07 0.62
CA GLY A 73 24.32 1.05 1.10
C GLY A 73 22.86 1.04 0.65
N TYR A 74 22.48 0.17 -0.30
CA TYR A 74 21.08 -0.01 -0.67
C TYR A 74 20.30 -0.91 0.29
N ASP A 75 20.96 -1.84 0.99
CA ASP A 75 20.35 -2.76 1.98
C ASP A 75 19.38 -3.78 1.33
N PHE A 76 19.73 -4.24 0.13
CA PHE A 76 18.90 -5.15 -0.68
C PHE A 76 18.60 -6.47 0.03
N SER A 77 19.50 -6.93 0.90
CA SER A 77 19.32 -8.13 1.72
C SER A 77 18.11 -8.04 2.66
N SER A 78 17.76 -6.83 3.11
CA SER A 78 16.65 -6.61 4.05
C SER A 78 15.29 -6.50 3.36
N HIS A 79 15.20 -5.67 2.30
CA HIS A 79 13.93 -5.32 1.69
C HIS A 79 13.76 -5.88 0.27
N VAL A 80 14.72 -6.63 -0.27
CA VAL A 80 14.62 -7.38 -1.54
C VAL A 80 14.08 -6.54 -2.73
N GLY A 81 14.46 -5.27 -2.74
CA GLY A 81 14.07 -4.29 -3.75
C GLY A 81 12.69 -3.63 -3.56
N TYR A 82 11.93 -3.95 -2.50
CA TYR A 82 10.70 -3.23 -2.17
C TYR A 82 11.00 -1.77 -1.85
N GLY A 83 10.12 -0.86 -2.27
CA GLY A 83 10.27 0.59 -2.10
C GLY A 83 9.97 1.07 -0.67
N VAL A 84 10.60 0.47 0.34
CA VAL A 84 10.50 0.90 1.75
C VAL A 84 11.21 2.24 1.98
N VAL A 85 11.00 2.88 3.14
CA VAL A 85 11.59 4.19 3.45
C VAL A 85 13.11 4.18 3.30
N LYS A 86 13.78 3.17 3.87
CA LYS A 86 15.24 3.02 3.80
C LYS A 86 15.73 2.91 2.36
N HIS A 87 15.09 2.09 1.55
CA HIS A 87 15.46 1.89 0.14
C HIS A 87 15.26 3.17 -0.69
N ARG A 88 14.15 3.89 -0.48
CA ARG A 88 13.92 5.18 -1.17
C ARG A 88 14.97 6.22 -0.79
N ALA A 89 15.34 6.29 0.48
CA ALA A 89 16.41 7.17 0.94
C ALA A 89 17.77 6.77 0.32
N ALA A 90 18.06 5.48 0.20
CA ALA A 90 19.25 5.00 -0.49
C ALA A 90 19.26 5.41 -1.96
N ILE A 91 18.13 5.28 -2.67
CA ILE A 91 17.99 5.73 -4.06
C ILE A 91 18.17 7.25 -4.19
N ASP A 92 17.59 8.03 -3.29
CA ASP A 92 17.74 9.49 -3.31
C ASP A 92 19.19 9.93 -3.05
N ASN A 93 19.95 9.18 -2.23
CA ASN A 93 21.33 9.51 -1.87
C ASN A 93 22.39 8.92 -2.84
N LEU A 94 22.18 7.69 -3.32
CA LEU A 94 23.16 6.91 -4.09
C LEU A 94 22.80 6.83 -5.58
N GLY A 95 21.60 7.25 -5.97
CA GLY A 95 21.09 7.18 -7.33
C GLY A 95 20.31 5.90 -7.63
N VAL A 96 20.03 5.65 -8.91
CA VAL A 96 19.42 4.40 -9.37
C VAL A 96 20.51 3.43 -9.86
N THR A 97 20.22 2.14 -9.78
CA THR A 97 21.06 1.05 -10.31
C THR A 97 20.36 0.36 -11.47
N PRO A 98 21.05 -0.46 -12.28
CA PRO A 98 20.43 -1.24 -13.36
C PRO A 98 19.31 -2.20 -12.90
N LEU A 99 19.26 -2.54 -11.61
CA LEU A 99 18.20 -3.37 -11.03
C LEU A 99 16.89 -2.59 -10.81
N HIS A 100 16.94 -1.26 -10.81
CA HIS A 100 15.78 -0.43 -10.56
C HIS A 100 14.87 -0.36 -11.78
N ARG A 101 13.58 -0.62 -11.55
CA ARG A 101 12.56 -0.57 -12.60
C ARG A 101 12.12 0.89 -12.79
N LEU A 102 12.79 1.60 -13.69
CA LEU A 102 12.53 3.03 -13.92
C LEU A 102 11.11 3.33 -14.42
N SER A 103 10.38 2.34 -14.95
CA SER A 103 8.96 2.50 -15.30
C SER A 103 8.01 2.55 -14.09
N PHE A 104 8.49 2.26 -12.87
CA PHE A 104 7.65 2.22 -11.67
C PHE A 104 7.63 3.58 -10.99
N ALA A 105 6.47 4.03 -10.49
CA ALA A 105 6.44 5.17 -9.57
C ALA A 105 7.12 4.78 -8.24
N PRO A 106 7.92 5.65 -7.61
CA PRO A 106 8.26 7.04 -7.99
C PRO A 106 9.52 7.17 -8.87
N LEU A 107 10.05 6.07 -9.41
CA LEU A 107 11.33 6.02 -10.12
C LEU A 107 11.27 6.52 -11.57
N VAL A 108 10.09 6.74 -12.13
CA VAL A 108 9.89 7.33 -13.47
C VAL A 108 10.67 8.63 -13.66
N LYS A 109 10.85 9.42 -12.59
CA LYS A 109 11.65 10.66 -12.62
C LYS A 109 13.13 10.45 -12.98
N TYR A 110 13.67 9.25 -12.79
CA TYR A 110 15.06 8.91 -13.10
C TYR A 110 15.25 8.32 -14.50
N ALA A 111 14.17 7.99 -15.23
CA ALA A 111 14.25 7.33 -16.53
C ALA A 111 15.04 8.11 -17.60
N ASN A 112 15.21 9.42 -17.43
CA ASN A 112 15.84 10.31 -18.42
C ASN A 112 17.09 11.02 -17.90
N VAL A 113 17.64 10.64 -16.73
CA VAL A 113 18.72 11.38 -16.05
C VAL A 113 20.12 10.89 -16.47
N GLU A 114 20.24 9.75 -17.14
CA GLU A 114 21.53 9.15 -17.52
C GLU A 114 22.30 9.92 -18.62
N ALA A 115 21.76 11.02 -19.18
CA ALA A 115 22.37 11.75 -20.30
C ALA A 115 23.25 12.96 -19.92
N ASN A 116 23.35 13.40 -18.66
CA ASN A 116 24.16 14.58 -18.30
C ASN A 116 24.85 14.40 -16.94
N SER A 117 25.95 13.65 -16.92
CA SER A 117 26.86 13.58 -15.77
C SER A 117 28.24 14.15 -16.12
N GLN A 118 28.31 15.39 -16.60
CA GLN A 118 29.52 16.23 -16.51
C GLN A 118 29.11 17.70 -16.41
N ASN A 119 29.32 18.27 -15.22
CA ASN A 119 29.39 19.71 -14.83
C ASN A 119 28.60 19.95 -13.54
N ALA A 120 29.20 19.53 -12.42
CA ALA A 120 28.83 20.00 -11.10
C ALA A 120 29.63 21.27 -10.81
N SER A 121 29.01 22.43 -10.99
CA SER A 121 29.38 23.64 -10.29
C SER A 121 28.16 24.56 -10.17
N ASP A 122 27.81 24.78 -8.92
CA ASP A 122 27.11 25.92 -8.34
C ASP A 122 25.66 26.27 -8.70
N ASP A 123 25.01 26.65 -7.59
CA ASP A 123 23.83 27.49 -7.48
C ASP A 123 22.56 27.07 -8.22
N ARG A 124 21.68 26.43 -7.46
CA ARG A 124 20.25 26.78 -7.49
C ARG A 124 19.52 26.43 -6.19
N LYS A 125 19.71 27.29 -5.17
CA LYS A 125 18.61 27.62 -4.25
C LYS A 125 17.52 28.31 -5.07
N SER A 126 16.46 27.60 -5.44
CA SER A 126 15.18 28.24 -5.75
C SER A 126 14.01 27.28 -5.62
N LYS A 127 13.24 27.48 -4.54
CA LYS A 127 11.77 27.39 -4.46
C LYS A 127 11.12 26.24 -5.23
N ASN A 128 11.24 25.02 -4.70
CA ASN A 128 10.18 24.04 -4.91
C ASN A 128 9.12 24.30 -3.85
N GLN A 129 7.94 24.79 -4.24
CA GLN A 129 6.74 24.67 -3.40
C GLN A 129 6.51 23.17 -3.19
N GLN A 130 6.95 22.69 -2.03
CA GLN A 130 6.92 21.29 -1.69
C GLN A 130 5.46 20.90 -1.48
N LYS A 131 4.84 20.32 -2.51
CA LYS A 131 3.50 19.74 -2.39
C LYS A 131 3.53 18.73 -1.24
N ASP A 132 2.59 18.87 -0.32
CA ASP A 132 2.46 17.96 0.81
C ASP A 132 2.44 16.50 0.33
N THR A 133 3.17 15.64 1.03
CA THR A 133 3.12 14.19 0.80
C THR A 133 1.72 13.65 1.10
N THR A 134 1.35 12.50 0.54
CA THR A 134 0.07 11.85 0.82
C THR A 134 -0.19 11.66 2.32
N ARG A 135 0.87 11.37 3.09
CA ARG A 135 0.78 11.25 4.56
C ARG A 135 0.45 12.60 5.21
N GLN A 136 1.16 13.66 4.83
CA GLN A 136 0.90 15.00 5.36
C GLN A 136 -0.51 15.50 5.00
N ILE A 137 -1.00 15.16 3.80
CA ILE A 137 -2.38 15.44 3.41
C ILE A 137 -3.37 14.68 4.31
N GLY A 138 -3.13 13.39 4.54
CA GLY A 138 -3.93 12.56 5.45
C GLY A 138 -3.94 13.10 6.89
N ASP A 139 -2.78 13.41 7.44
CA ASP A 139 -2.63 13.93 8.81
C ASP A 139 -3.37 15.27 8.98
N LYS A 140 -3.31 16.17 7.99
CA LYS A 140 -4.08 17.44 7.99
C LYS A 140 -5.58 17.19 7.88
N GLY A 141 -6.00 16.21 7.08
CA GLY A 141 -7.40 15.83 6.95
C GLY A 141 -7.97 15.26 8.24
N GLU A 142 -7.21 14.37 8.91
CA GLU A 142 -7.59 13.82 10.20
C GLU A 142 -7.65 14.90 11.29
N GLN A 143 -6.73 15.88 11.25
CA GLN A 143 -6.78 17.03 12.16
C GLN A 143 -8.08 17.82 11.97
N ALA A 144 -8.45 18.15 10.73
CA ALA A 144 -9.69 18.88 10.44
C ALA A 144 -10.94 18.11 10.90
N ALA A 145 -10.95 16.78 10.72
CA ALA A 145 -12.04 15.93 11.20
C ALA A 145 -12.11 15.90 12.73
N ALA A 146 -10.97 15.81 13.41
CA ALA A 146 -10.91 15.86 14.87
C ALA A 146 -11.41 17.20 15.43
N ASP A 147 -10.96 18.31 14.83
CA ASP A 147 -11.39 19.66 15.23
C ASP A 147 -12.90 19.85 15.03
N TRP A 148 -13.44 19.32 13.93
CA TRP A 148 -14.89 19.33 13.66
C TRP A 148 -15.68 18.50 14.68
N LEU A 149 -15.22 17.29 15.02
CA LEU A 149 -15.85 16.45 16.04
C LEU A 149 -15.84 17.14 17.41
N VAL A 150 -14.74 17.79 17.78
CA VAL A 150 -14.67 18.59 19.02
C VAL A 150 -15.65 19.75 18.99
N ALA A 151 -15.76 20.46 17.87
CA ALA A 151 -16.72 21.55 17.71
C ALA A 151 -18.18 21.04 17.77
N ASP A 152 -18.44 19.82 17.33
CA ASP A 152 -19.73 19.13 17.47
C ASP A 152 -19.97 18.57 18.90
N GLY A 153 -18.99 18.70 19.80
CA GLY A 153 -19.11 18.34 21.22
C GLY A 153 -18.60 16.94 21.57
N HIS A 154 -17.85 16.30 20.67
CA HIS A 154 -17.18 15.03 20.98
C HIS A 154 -15.92 15.27 21.83
N GLU A 155 -15.67 14.36 22.76
CA GLU A 155 -14.37 14.16 23.39
C GLU A 155 -13.53 13.21 22.52
N ILE A 156 -12.33 13.64 22.09
CA ILE A 156 -11.42 12.76 21.35
C ILE A 156 -10.72 11.82 22.33
N ILE A 157 -11.01 10.52 22.22
CA ILE A 157 -10.42 9.48 23.07
C ILE A 157 -9.06 9.07 22.53
N GLU A 158 -8.98 8.78 21.23
CA GLU A 158 -7.73 8.39 20.56
C GLU A 158 -7.72 8.79 19.09
N ARG A 159 -6.52 8.97 18.56
CA ARG A 159 -6.26 9.27 17.15
C ARG A 159 -5.19 8.32 16.61
N ASN A 160 -5.31 7.93 15.35
CA ASN A 160 -4.41 6.96 14.71
C ASN A 160 -4.29 5.65 15.52
N TRP A 161 -5.39 5.15 16.09
CA TRP A 161 -5.36 3.94 16.90
C TRP A 161 -5.05 2.74 16.01
N ARG A 162 -3.98 2.00 16.33
CA ARG A 162 -3.47 0.91 15.50
C ARG A 162 -3.17 -0.34 16.30
N THR A 163 -3.48 -1.48 15.70
CA THR A 163 -3.02 -2.80 16.15
C THR A 163 -2.36 -3.53 14.99
N ARG A 164 -1.83 -4.74 15.23
CA ARG A 164 -1.32 -5.59 14.15
C ARG A 164 -2.39 -6.05 13.15
N TYR A 165 -3.67 -5.86 13.47
CA TYR A 165 -4.80 -6.39 12.70
C TYR A 165 -5.68 -5.33 12.05
N CYS A 166 -5.77 -4.15 12.66
CA CYS A 166 -6.69 -3.11 12.27
C CYS A 166 -6.20 -1.73 12.70
N GLU A 167 -6.83 -0.71 12.14
CA GLU A 167 -6.63 0.70 12.49
C GLU A 167 -7.96 1.44 12.49
N ILE A 168 -8.02 2.51 13.27
CA ILE A 168 -9.13 3.48 13.33
C ILE A 168 -8.51 4.87 13.35
N ASP A 169 -8.99 5.76 12.46
CA ASP A 169 -8.42 7.10 12.35
C ASP A 169 -8.70 7.93 13.59
N ILE A 170 -9.97 7.98 14.04
CA ILE A 170 -10.37 8.71 15.24
C ILE A 170 -11.38 7.87 16.05
N VAL A 171 -11.13 7.77 17.35
CA VAL A 171 -12.11 7.29 18.33
C VAL A 171 -12.52 8.48 19.19
N SER A 172 -13.82 8.76 19.23
CA SER A 172 -14.36 9.88 19.99
C SER A 172 -15.61 9.48 20.75
N LYS A 173 -15.97 10.24 21.78
CA LYS A 173 -17.13 9.99 22.63
C LYS A 173 -18.02 11.21 22.68
N LYS A 174 -19.33 11.02 22.55
CA LYS A 174 -20.33 12.05 22.83
C LYS A 174 -21.46 11.40 23.60
N ASP A 175 -21.81 11.99 24.75
CA ASP A 175 -22.75 11.42 25.71
C ASP A 175 -22.38 9.97 26.11
N ASN A 176 -23.24 8.99 25.85
CA ASN A 176 -22.98 7.57 26.11
C ASN A 176 -22.67 6.76 24.84
N VAL A 177 -22.22 7.44 23.78
CA VAL A 177 -21.94 6.82 22.48
C VAL A 177 -20.47 6.99 22.13
N LEU A 178 -19.82 5.88 21.78
CA LEU A 178 -18.51 5.86 21.15
C LEU A 178 -18.63 5.86 19.63
N TYR A 179 -17.90 6.78 19.02
CA TYR A 179 -17.83 6.98 17.58
C TYR A 179 -16.48 6.52 17.06
N PHE A 180 -16.53 5.60 16.10
CA PHE A 180 -15.37 5.10 15.37
C PHE A 180 -15.39 5.69 13.97
N THR A 181 -14.51 6.68 13.75
CA THR A 181 -14.54 7.53 12.56
C THR A 181 -13.43 7.16 11.59
N GLU A 182 -13.77 6.97 10.32
CA GLU A 182 -12.84 6.93 9.19
C GLU A 182 -12.82 8.28 8.48
N VAL A 183 -11.63 8.79 8.16
CA VAL A 183 -11.45 10.09 7.48
C VAL A 183 -11.00 9.87 6.03
N LYS A 184 -11.66 10.55 5.09
CA LYS A 184 -11.34 10.50 3.66
C LYS A 184 -11.04 11.88 3.11
N TYR A 185 -9.80 12.08 2.68
CA TYR A 185 -9.39 13.27 1.96
C TYR A 185 -9.80 13.18 0.49
N ARG A 186 -10.66 14.10 0.03
CA ARG A 186 -11.02 14.30 -1.38
C ARG A 186 -10.15 15.43 -1.95
N LYS A 187 -9.88 15.36 -3.25
CA LYS A 187 -8.99 16.34 -3.93
C LYS A 187 -9.63 16.97 -5.17
N ASN A 188 -10.75 16.43 -5.67
CA ASN A 188 -11.50 16.91 -6.85
C ASN A 188 -12.87 16.20 -6.92
N ASP A 189 -13.94 16.92 -7.28
CA ASP A 189 -15.33 16.42 -7.43
C ASP A 189 -15.60 15.51 -8.64
N ASN A 190 -14.60 15.25 -9.50
CA ASN A 190 -14.86 14.68 -10.83
C ASN A 190 -14.84 13.14 -10.94
N PHE A 191 -14.63 12.38 -9.86
CA PHE A 191 -14.67 10.92 -9.93
C PHE A 191 -15.10 10.28 -8.59
N GLY A 192 -16.34 9.81 -8.53
CA GLY A 192 -16.79 8.83 -7.53
C GLY A 192 -17.72 9.40 -6.47
N ASP A 193 -18.83 8.69 -6.27
CA ASP A 193 -19.96 8.99 -5.41
C ASP A 193 -19.57 9.08 -3.92
N GLY A 194 -19.45 10.31 -3.40
CA GLY A 194 -19.69 10.64 -1.99
C GLY A 194 -19.09 9.75 -0.89
N LEU A 195 -19.72 9.80 0.29
CA LEU A 195 -19.53 8.84 1.38
C LEU A 195 -20.14 7.45 1.05
N ALA A 196 -20.79 7.30 -0.11
CA ALA A 196 -21.22 6.03 -0.68
C ALA A 196 -20.05 5.06 -1.00
N ALA A 197 -18.80 5.52 -0.89
CA ALA A 197 -17.59 4.73 -1.13
C ALA A 197 -17.06 3.94 0.09
N ILE A 198 -17.68 4.00 1.29
CA ILE A 198 -17.29 3.08 2.37
C ILE A 198 -17.76 1.67 2.00
N THR A 199 -16.87 0.90 1.39
CA THR A 199 -17.16 -0.49 1.00
C THR A 199 -17.60 -1.31 2.21
N ASN A 200 -18.48 -2.32 2.00
CA ASN A 200 -18.88 -3.27 3.05
C ASN A 200 -17.67 -3.90 3.77
N LYS A 201 -16.58 -4.15 3.03
CA LYS A 201 -15.32 -4.65 3.60
C LYS A 201 -14.72 -3.68 4.62
N LYS A 202 -14.75 -2.38 4.32
CA LYS A 202 -14.22 -1.36 5.22
C LYS A 202 -15.10 -1.20 6.46
N GLN A 203 -16.43 -1.26 6.32
CA GLN A 203 -17.33 -1.30 7.48
C GLN A 203 -17.06 -2.51 8.38
N GLN A 204 -16.88 -3.70 7.79
CA GLN A 204 -16.53 -4.91 8.55
C GLN A 204 -15.19 -4.76 9.29
N GLN A 205 -14.19 -4.13 8.67
CA GLN A 205 -12.92 -3.83 9.33
C GLN A 205 -13.09 -2.84 10.49
N MET A 206 -13.91 -1.81 10.32
CA MET A 206 -14.21 -0.84 11.38
C MET A 206 -14.94 -1.50 12.56
N ARG A 207 -15.96 -2.33 12.30
CA ARG A 207 -16.65 -3.10 13.36
C ARG A 207 -15.68 -3.99 14.15
N PHE A 208 -14.85 -4.75 13.45
CA PHE A 208 -13.84 -5.59 14.08
C PHE A 208 -12.83 -4.76 14.91
N ALA A 209 -12.45 -3.58 14.42
CA ALA A 209 -11.56 -2.69 15.13
C ALA A 209 -12.22 -2.11 16.39
N ALA A 210 -13.49 -1.71 16.30
CA ALA A 210 -14.30 -1.24 17.43
C ALA A 210 -14.42 -2.29 18.52
N GLU A 211 -14.71 -3.56 18.17
CA GLU A 211 -14.76 -4.67 19.12
C GLU A 211 -13.43 -4.83 19.87
N ILE A 212 -12.29 -4.83 19.16
CA ILE A 212 -10.97 -4.92 19.79
C ILE A 212 -10.71 -3.70 20.70
N PHE A 213 -11.15 -2.51 20.27
CA PHE A 213 -11.00 -1.31 21.07
C PHE A 213 -11.74 -1.42 22.41
N ILE A 214 -12.98 -1.89 22.40
CA ILE A 214 -13.79 -2.09 23.61
C ILE A 214 -13.16 -3.14 24.53
N VAL A 215 -12.74 -4.29 23.99
CA VAL A 215 -12.09 -5.36 24.79
C VAL A 215 -10.83 -4.84 25.50
N LYS A 216 -10.09 -3.93 24.86
CA LYS A 216 -8.91 -3.31 25.46
C LYS A 216 -9.22 -2.17 26.43
N ASN A 217 -10.42 -1.59 26.35
CA ASN A 217 -10.85 -0.44 27.11
C ASN A 217 -12.21 -0.71 27.76
N ALA A 218 -12.24 -1.69 28.68
CA ALA A 218 -13.47 -2.17 29.33
C ALA A 218 -14.30 -1.07 30.02
N GLN A 219 -13.68 0.07 30.35
CA GLN A 219 -14.38 1.26 30.87
C GLN A 219 -15.45 1.84 29.92
N TYR A 220 -15.45 1.46 28.64
CA TYR A 220 -16.44 1.89 27.65
C TYR A 220 -17.42 0.79 27.22
N GLU A 221 -17.42 -0.37 27.89
CA GLU A 221 -18.28 -1.51 27.53
C GLU A 221 -19.79 -1.17 27.60
N SER A 222 -20.17 -0.21 28.43
CA SER A 222 -21.56 0.27 28.55
C SER A 222 -21.93 1.38 27.55
N CYS A 223 -21.01 1.79 26.67
CA CYS A 223 -21.30 2.80 25.66
C CYS A 223 -21.92 2.14 24.42
N ASP A 224 -22.89 2.83 23.80
CA ASP A 224 -23.34 2.44 22.47
C ASP A 224 -22.22 2.72 21.46
N MET A 225 -22.22 2.00 20.34
CA MET A 225 -21.22 2.17 19.29
C MET A 225 -21.86 2.67 18.00
N GLN A 226 -21.25 3.71 17.43
CA GLN A 226 -21.60 4.22 16.10
C GLN A 226 -20.35 4.34 15.24
N MET A 227 -20.51 4.07 13.95
CA MET A 227 -19.46 4.26 12.97
C MET A 227 -19.74 5.53 12.17
N LEU A 228 -18.69 6.34 11.96
CA LEU A 228 -18.77 7.54 11.14
C LEU A 228 -17.79 7.44 9.97
N ALA A 229 -18.17 8.08 8.88
CA ALA A 229 -17.23 8.43 7.83
C ALA A 229 -17.28 9.93 7.58
N ILE A 230 -16.11 10.57 7.65
CA ILE A 230 -15.95 12.01 7.44
C ILE A 230 -15.16 12.25 6.17
N SER A 231 -15.71 13.08 5.29
CA SER A 231 -15.09 13.59 4.08
C SER A 231 -14.46 14.95 4.35
N VAL A 232 -13.20 15.15 3.97
CA VAL A 232 -12.52 16.44 4.04
C VAL A 232 -11.96 16.83 2.68
N ASP A 233 -12.01 18.11 2.34
CA ASP A 233 -11.44 18.67 1.11
C ASP A 233 -10.81 20.05 1.38
N GLY A 234 -10.03 20.56 0.43
CA GLY A 234 -9.43 21.87 0.47
C GLY A 234 -8.04 21.91 1.09
N ASN A 235 -7.44 23.11 1.06
CA ASN A 235 -6.16 23.41 1.70
C ASN A 235 -6.21 24.84 2.29
N PRO A 236 -6.43 25.00 3.62
CA PRO A 236 -6.47 23.94 4.64
C PRO A 236 -7.71 23.02 4.49
N PRO A 237 -7.62 21.75 4.94
CA PRO A 237 -8.74 20.82 4.81
C PRO A 237 -9.92 21.23 5.70
N VAL A 238 -11.14 21.06 5.21
CA VAL A 238 -12.40 21.33 5.90
C VAL A 238 -13.32 20.11 5.73
N VAL A 239 -14.14 19.82 6.75
CA VAL A 239 -15.16 18.76 6.67
C VAL A 239 -16.27 19.19 5.72
N GLU A 240 -16.49 18.38 4.69
CA GLU A 240 -17.54 18.55 3.68
C GLU A 240 -18.79 17.72 4.02
N GLU A 241 -18.57 16.50 4.51
CA GLU A 241 -19.64 15.53 4.69
C GLU A 241 -19.34 14.63 5.88
N CYS A 242 -20.35 14.31 6.69
CA CYS A 242 -20.27 13.34 7.77
C CYS A 242 -21.50 12.43 7.69
N VAL A 243 -21.29 11.12 7.63
CA VAL A 243 -22.36 10.11 7.53
C VAL A 243 -22.18 9.06 8.60
N VAL A 244 -23.29 8.73 9.26
CA VAL A 244 -23.41 7.56 10.14
C VAL A 244 -23.54 6.31 9.28
N LEU A 245 -22.69 5.32 9.55
CA LEU A 245 -22.70 4.05 8.83
C LEU A 245 -23.58 3.04 9.58
N GLU A 246 -24.47 2.39 8.84
CA GLU A 246 -25.30 1.26 9.33
C GLU A 246 -24.51 -0.05 9.41
#